data_AF-A0A1T5GNK7-F1
#
_entry.id   AF-A0A1T5GNK7-F1
#
_cell.length_a   1.000
_cell.length_b   1.000
_cell.length_c   1.000
_cell.angle_alpha   90.00
_cell.angle_beta   90.00
_cell.angle_gamma   90.00
#
_symmetry.space_group_name_H-M   'P 1'
#
loop_
_entity.id
_entity.type
_entity.pdbx_description
1 polymer ?
#
loop_
_entity_poly.entity_id
_entity_poly.type
_entity_poly.pdbx_seq_one_letter_code
_entity_poly.pdbx_strand_id
1 'polypeptide(L)' 'MDDVRRTARILLRRKSLAVIDLWISYWNHGGYCSPFDLDACIHELLPVECFDEGALACALDDLSLETAG' A
#
# COMPACT_ATOMS: atom_id res chain seq x y z
N MET A 1 -9.51 -13.26 2.56
CA MET A 1 -8.69 -12.07 2.79
C MET A 1 -8.72 -11.32 1.48
N ASP A 2 -9.63 -10.34 1.37
CA ASP A 2 -9.77 -9.58 0.14
C ASP A 2 -8.43 -8.92 -0.19
N ASP A 3 -8.03 -9.06 -1.45
CA ASP A 3 -6.71 -8.75 -1.99
C ASP A 3 -6.24 -7.34 -1.58
N VAL A 4 -5.31 -7.26 -0.62
CA VAL A 4 -4.80 -6.01 -0.03
C VAL A 4 -4.28 -5.06 -1.12
N ARG A 5 -3.70 -5.62 -2.18
CA ARG A 5 -3.26 -4.88 -3.37
C ARG A 5 -4.43 -4.30 -4.15
N ARG A 6 -5.56 -4.99 -4.25
CA ARG A 6 -6.78 -4.47 -4.86
C ARG A 6 -7.32 -3.27 -4.09
N THR A 7 -7.33 -3.34 -2.75
CA THR A 7 -7.75 -2.21 -1.90
C THR A 7 -6.83 -1.00 -2.10
N ALA A 8 -5.51 -1.19 -2.03
CA ALA A 8 -4.52 -0.14 -2.30
C ALA A 8 -4.75 0.49 -3.68
N ARG A 9 -4.92 -0.33 -4.72
CA ARG A 9 -5.16 0.12 -6.09
C ARG A 9 -6.44 0.95 -6.23
N ILE A 10 -7.51 0.59 -5.53
CA ILE A 10 -8.77 1.35 -5.54
C ILE A 10 -8.56 2.74 -4.91
N LEU A 11 -7.85 2.82 -3.78
CA LEU A 11 -7.59 4.07 -3.08
C LEU A 11 -6.69 5.01 -3.89
N LEU A 12 -5.61 4.48 -4.47
CA LEU A 12 -4.73 5.23 -5.36
C LEU A 12 -5.49 5.78 -6.59
N ARG A 13 -6.35 4.95 -7.22
CA ARG A 13 -7.17 5.37 -8.37
C ARG A 13 -8.19 6.45 -8.03
N ARG A 14 -8.75 6.41 -6.82
CA ARG A 14 -9.69 7.43 -6.34
C ARG A 14 -9.00 8.75 -5.98
N LYS A 15 -7.65 8.80 -6.00
CA LYS A 15 -6.84 9.90 -5.49
C LYS A 15 -7.17 10.25 -4.03
N SER A 16 -7.73 9.31 -3.28
CA SER A 16 -7.97 9.47 -1.85
C SER A 16 -6.66 9.34 -1.06
N LEU A 17 -5.62 8.79 -1.69
CA LEU A 17 -4.32 8.54 -1.10
C LEU A 17 -3.24 8.72 -2.17
N ALA A 18 -2.17 9.47 -1.86
CA ALA A 18 -1.01 9.49 -2.74
C ALA A 18 -0.14 8.25 -2.48
N VAL A 19 0.50 7.73 -3.53
CA VAL A 19 1.37 6.54 -3.40
C VAL A 19 2.51 6.77 -2.41
N ILE A 20 2.95 8.02 -2.26
CA ILE A 20 4.00 8.39 -1.32
C ILE A 20 3.53 8.30 0.14
N ASP A 21 2.29 8.69 0.43
CA ASP A 21 1.73 8.60 1.80
C ASP A 21 1.55 7.13 2.18
N LEU A 22 1.05 6.32 1.22
CA LEU A 22 0.97 4.86 1.37
C LEU A 22 2.35 4.25 1.63
N TRP A 23 3.36 4.68 0.88
CA TRP A 23 4.72 4.17 1.01
C TRP A 23 5.35 4.54 2.35
N ILE A 24 5.17 5.77 2.83
CA ILE A 24 5.68 6.20 4.15
C ILE A 24 5.06 5.34 5.25
N SER A 25 3.75 5.13 5.21
CA SER A 25 3.05 4.28 6.18
C SER A 25 3.51 2.81 6.09
N TYR A 26 3.60 2.27 4.87
CA TYR A 26 4.14 0.92 4.62
C TYR A 26 5.55 0.73 5.19
N TRP A 27 6.43 1.71 4.99
CA TRP A 27 7.79 1.69 5.52
C TRP A 27 7.81 1.70 7.05
N ASN A 28 6.94 2.50 7.70
CA ASN A 28 6.82 2.55 9.15
C ASN A 28 6.42 1.19 9.76
N HIS A 29 5.67 0.38 9.01
CA HIS A 29 5.26 -0.97 9.40
C HIS A 29 6.28 -2.07 9.05
N GLY A 30 7.49 -1.70 8.64
CA GLY A 30 8.57 -2.65 8.31
C GLY A 30 8.67 -3.00 6.82
N GLY A 31 7.87 -2.35 5.98
CA GLY A 31 7.99 -2.44 4.53
C GLY A 31 9.36 -1.98 4.04
N TYR A 32 9.95 -2.74 3.11
CA TYR A 32 11.37 -2.56 2.74
C TYR A 32 11.60 -2.17 1.28
N CYS A 33 10.56 -2.17 0.45
CA CYS A 33 10.70 -1.89 -0.98
C CYS A 33 10.67 -0.38 -1.28
N SER A 34 11.20 0.01 -2.43
CA SER A 34 11.15 1.41 -2.88
C SER A 34 9.70 1.82 -3.20
N PRO A 35 9.37 3.12 -3.27
CA PRO A 35 8.03 3.57 -3.65
C PRO A 35 7.65 3.13 -5.08
N PHE A 36 8.63 2.99 -5.97
CA PHE A 36 8.40 2.49 -7.34
C PHE A 36 8.08 1.00 -7.34
N ASP A 37 8.80 0.21 -6.54
CA ASP A 37 8.53 -1.23 -6.41
C ASP A 37 7.18 -1.47 -5.74
N LEU A 38 6.83 -0.64 -4.75
CA LEU A 38 5.52 -0.68 -4.11
C LEU A 38 4.40 -0.45 -5.12
N ASP A 39 4.50 0.60 -5.93
CA ASP A 39 3.52 0.91 -6.97
C ASP A 39 3.41 -0.24 -7.99
N ALA A 40 4.54 -0.75 -8.46
CA ALA A 40 4.59 -1.88 -9.39
C ALA A 40 3.97 -3.16 -8.78
N CYS A 41 4.22 -3.46 -7.51
CA CYS A 41 3.62 -4.58 -6.79
C CYS A 41 2.09 -4.42 -6.64
N ILE A 42 1.61 -3.23 -6.26
CA ILE A 42 0.18 -2.92 -6.16
C ILE A 42 -0.53 -3.08 -7.51
N HIS A 43 0.19 -2.77 -8.60
CA HIS A 43 -0.29 -2.90 -9.97
C HIS A 43 -0.03 -4.28 -10.60
N GLU A 44 0.44 -5.27 -9.82
CA GLU A 44 0.74 -6.64 -10.28
C GLU A 44 1.79 -6.71 -11.41
N LEU A 45 2.67 -5.70 -11.48
CA LEU A 45 3.79 -5.64 -12.44
C LEU A 45 5.07 -6.31 -11.90
N LEU A 46 5.14 -6.52 -10.58
CA LEU A 46 6.23 -7.23 -9.92
C LEU A 46 5.69 -8.38 -9.06
N PRO A 47 6.51 -9.45 -8.85
CA PRO A 47 6.14 -10.57 -8.00
C PRO A 47 6.07 -10.20 -6.51
N VAL A 48 5.22 -10.91 -5.78
CA VAL A 48 4.95 -10.68 -4.35
C VAL A 48 6.15 -10.99 -3.47
N GLU A 49 7.09 -11.83 -3.91
CA GLU A 49 8.27 -12.16 -3.11
C GLU A 49 9.17 -10.95 -2.79
N CYS A 50 8.99 -9.84 -3.50
CA CYS A 50 9.69 -8.58 -3.27
C CYS A 50 8.94 -7.63 -2.31
N PHE A 51 7.89 -8.10 -1.65
CA PHE A 51 6.91 -7.24 -0.98
C PHE A 51 6.32 -7.87 0.29
N ASP A 52 6.07 -7.03 1.30
CA ASP A 52 5.41 -7.46 2.54
C ASP A 52 3.92 -7.08 2.54
N GLU A 53 3.06 -8.06 2.28
CA GLU A 53 1.61 -7.86 2.29
C GLU A 53 1.06 -7.49 3.69
N GLY A 54 1.75 -7.91 4.77
CA GLY A 54 1.36 -7.58 6.14
C GLY A 54 1.60 -6.11 6.47
N ALA A 55 2.77 -5.59 6.11
CA ALA A 55 3.07 -4.17 6.27
C ALA A 55 2.12 -3.27 5.45
N LEU A 56 1.70 -3.72 4.26
CA LEU A 56 0.71 -2.99 3.47
C LEU A 56 -0.69 -3.01 4.10
N ALA A 57 -1.11 -4.14 4.67
CA ALA A 57 -2.40 -4.22 5.35
C ALA A 57 -2.46 -3.22 6.52
N CYS A 58 -1.42 -3.20 7.37
CA CYS A 58 -1.32 -2.23 8.46
C CYS A 58 -1.33 -0.78 7.95
N ALA A 59 -0.59 -0.50 6.88
CA ALA A 59 -0.54 0.85 6.32
C ALA A 59 -1.89 1.32 5.78
N LEU A 60 -2.64 0.44 5.13
CA LEU A 60 -3.98 0.74 4.63
C LEU A 60 -4.98 0.94 5.76
N ASP A 61 -4.88 0.18 6.85
CA ASP A 61 -5.75 0.34 8.02
C ASP A 61 -5.51 1.71 8.67
N ASP A 62 -4.26 2.11 8.90
CA ASP A 62 -3.91 3.43 9.45
C ASP A 62 -4.46 4.58 8.61
N LEU A 63 -4.24 4.53 7.30
CA LEU A 63 -4.65 5.60 6.38
C LEU A 63 -6.17 5.62 6.13
N SER A 64 -6.84 4.47 6.29
CA SER A 64 -8.30 4.39 6.24
C SER A 64 -8.94 4.98 7.50
N LEU A 65 -8.27 4.88 8.66
CA LEU A 65 -8.71 5.51 9.91
C LEU A 65 -8.54 7.03 9.87
N GLU A 66 -7.45 7.54 9.28
CA GLU A 66 -7.23 9.00 9.13
C GLU A 66 -8.22 9.67 8.17
N THR A 67 -8.72 8.95 7.16
CA THR A 67 -9.71 9.50 6.21
C THR A 67 -11.11 9.66 6.82
N ALA A 68 -11.39 9.03 7.97
CA ALA A 68 -12.68 9.09 8.66
C ALA A 68 -12.78 10.19 9.73
N GLY A 69 -11.69 10.96 9.93
CA GLY A 69 -11.58 12.06 10.90
C GLY A 69 -11.97 13.43 10.37
#